data_AF-A0A2E7KQJ2-F1
#
_entry.id   AF-A0A2E7KQJ2-F1
#
_cell.length_a   1.000
_cell.length_b   1.000
_cell.length_c   1.000
_cell.angle_alpha   90.00
_cell.angle_beta   90.00
_cell.angle_gamma   90.00
#
_symmetry.space_group_name_H-M   'P 1'
#
loop_
_entity.id
_entity.type
_entity.pdbx_description
1 polymer ?
#
loop_
_entity_poly.entity_id
_entity_poly.type
_entity_poly.pdbx_seq_one_letter_code
_entity_poly.pdbx_strand_id
1 'polypeptide(L)'
;MDYQNATITEIVLDREHLVALVNLSSVNRLVMVNLSNGEQQILGDPVFPVEAPSIGHGYVAWQHQQFLVSNNPVDFDLDWEVRYHDIELNQSYQLHPEDDIDQVQPQVMEEHIAWLQIDEDNETQIRIFTIEVVFEPYSSSTLQVFVLLLPLLLITWVYQRLKENEGRILKRPIFNEEE
;
A
#
# COMPACT_ATOMS: atom_id res chain seq x y z
N MET A 1 18.65 -19.40 12.21
CA MET A 1 17.36 -19.21 12.90
C MET A 1 17.02 -20.50 13.62
N ASP A 2 16.80 -20.44 14.93
CA ASP A 2 16.42 -21.61 15.74
C ASP A 2 14.92 -21.56 16.03
N TYR A 3 14.14 -22.21 15.16
CA TYR A 3 12.69 -22.27 15.29
C TYR A 3 12.23 -23.17 16.44
N GLN A 4 13.08 -24.07 16.94
CA GLN A 4 12.72 -25.01 18.01
C GLN A 4 12.67 -24.32 19.38
N ASN A 5 13.47 -23.27 19.56
CA ASN A 5 13.52 -22.44 20.77
C ASN A 5 12.80 -21.09 20.60
N ALA A 6 11.92 -20.98 19.61
CA ALA A 6 11.14 -19.77 19.37
C ALA A 6 10.20 -19.49 20.56
N THR A 7 10.14 -18.23 21.00
CA THR A 7 9.27 -17.81 22.10
C THR A 7 8.42 -16.63 21.67
N ILE A 8 7.12 -16.66 22.00
CA ILE A 8 6.23 -15.52 21.77
C ILE A 8 6.48 -14.50 22.89
N THR A 9 6.86 -13.28 22.54
CA THR A 9 7.15 -12.19 23.49
C THR A 9 5.96 -11.28 23.70
N GLU A 10 5.15 -11.07 22.66
CA GLU A 10 3.98 -10.19 22.70
C GLU A 10 2.88 -10.70 21.78
N ILE A 11 1.62 -10.41 22.13
CA ILE A 11 0.44 -10.72 21.34
C ILE A 11 -0.50 -9.53 21.40
N VAL A 12 -0.89 -9.02 20.23
CA VAL A 12 -1.97 -8.04 20.08
C VAL A 12 -3.06 -8.62 19.20
N LEU A 13 -4.31 -8.21 19.43
CA LEU A 13 -5.48 -8.82 18.79
C LEU A 13 -6.52 -7.77 18.45
N ASP A 14 -7.21 -7.98 17.34
CA ASP A 14 -8.47 -7.33 17.01
C ASP A 14 -9.60 -8.37 16.88
N ARG A 15 -10.69 -8.04 16.18
CA ARG A 15 -11.83 -8.95 16.01
C ARG A 15 -11.55 -10.11 15.06
N GLU A 16 -10.68 -9.94 14.08
CA GLU A 16 -10.49 -10.87 12.96
C GLU A 16 -9.07 -11.42 12.88
N HIS A 17 -8.11 -10.73 13.47
CA HIS A 17 -6.68 -10.99 13.37
C HIS A 17 -5.99 -10.94 14.73
N LEU A 18 -4.90 -11.71 14.82
CA LEU A 18 -3.95 -11.68 15.92
C LEU A 18 -2.57 -11.43 15.33
N VAL A 19 -1.79 -10.56 15.96
CA VAL A 19 -0.38 -10.34 15.60
C VAL A 19 0.47 -10.74 16.79
N ALA A 20 1.36 -11.69 16.55
CA ALA A 20 2.32 -12.18 17.55
C ALA A 20 3.72 -11.70 17.21
N LEU A 21 4.41 -11.20 18.22
CA LEU A 21 5.85 -10.97 18.17
C LEU A 21 6.55 -12.25 18.63
N VAL A 22 7.32 -12.85 17.72
CA VAL A 22 8.00 -14.13 17.94
C VAL A 22 9.50 -13.90 17.95
N ASN A 23 10.14 -14.16 19.08
CA ASN A 23 11.59 -14.15 19.20
C ASN A 23 12.16 -15.46 18.65
N LEU A 24 13.03 -15.35 17.64
CA LEU A 24 13.73 -16.48 17.01
C LEU A 24 15.22 -16.52 17.41
N SER A 25 15.50 -16.25 18.70
CA SER A 25 16.81 -16.11 19.33
C SER A 25 17.58 -14.84 18.95
N SER A 26 17.82 -14.58 17.66
CA SER A 26 18.63 -13.42 17.23
C SER A 26 17.82 -12.20 16.84
N VAL A 27 16.53 -12.41 16.54
CA VAL A 27 15.66 -11.41 15.91
C VAL A 27 14.20 -11.71 16.26
N ASN A 28 13.41 -10.64 16.43
CA ASN A 28 11.97 -10.74 16.58
C ASN A 28 11.29 -10.72 15.21
N ARG A 29 10.16 -11.43 15.06
CA ARG A 29 9.37 -11.46 13.83
C ARG A 29 7.91 -11.22 14.15
N LEU A 30 7.22 -10.49 13.27
CA LEU A 30 5.79 -10.28 13.36
C LEU A 30 5.07 -11.33 12.52
N VAL A 31 4.20 -12.09 13.17
CA VAL A 31 3.34 -13.07 12.54
C VAL A 31 1.89 -12.66 12.76
N MET A 32 1.21 -12.32 11.67
CA MET A 32 -0.22 -12.09 11.65
C MET A 32 -0.96 -13.40 11.38
N VAL A 33 -2.03 -13.63 12.11
CA VAL A 33 -2.88 -14.82 12.00
C VAL A 33 -4.32 -14.38 11.86
N ASN A 34 -5.00 -14.83 10.80
CA ASN A 34 -6.44 -14.65 10.67
C ASN A 34 -7.17 -15.66 11.58
N LEU A 35 -8.00 -15.15 12.48
CA LEU A 35 -8.68 -15.95 13.51
C LEU A 35 -9.83 -16.79 12.95
N SER A 36 -10.34 -16.46 11.76
CA SER A 36 -11.47 -17.17 11.14
C SER A 36 -11.04 -18.41 10.37
N ASN A 37 -9.92 -18.36 9.66
CA ASN A 37 -9.43 -19.45 8.81
C ASN A 37 -8.07 -20.04 9.26
N GLY A 38 -7.36 -19.40 10.18
CA GLY A 38 -6.05 -19.83 10.68
C GLY A 38 -4.88 -19.53 9.72
N GLU A 39 -5.10 -18.75 8.67
CA GLU A 39 -4.07 -18.31 7.72
C GLU A 39 -3.03 -17.44 8.43
N GLN A 40 -1.76 -17.59 8.06
CA GLN A 40 -0.64 -16.93 8.72
C GLN A 40 0.21 -16.19 7.69
N GLN A 41 0.66 -14.99 8.05
CA GLN A 41 1.52 -14.16 7.24
C GLN A 41 2.60 -13.51 8.10
N ILE A 42 3.82 -13.42 7.56
CA ILE A 42 4.90 -12.64 8.17
C ILE A 42 4.77 -11.20 7.71
N LEU A 43 4.83 -10.25 8.64
CA LEU A 43 4.82 -8.81 8.35
C LEU A 43 6.23 -8.23 8.45
N GLY A 44 6.50 -7.23 7.61
CA GLY A 44 7.79 -6.55 7.53
C GLY A 44 8.89 -7.36 6.84
N ASP A 45 10.07 -6.77 6.72
CA ASP A 45 11.24 -7.44 6.18
C ASP A 45 11.80 -8.42 7.23
N PRO A 46 11.94 -9.72 6.91
CA PRO A 46 12.44 -10.72 7.83
C PRO A 46 13.96 -10.64 8.04
N VAL A 47 14.64 -9.59 7.63
CA VAL A 47 16.03 -9.29 7.99
C VAL A 47 16.09 -8.38 9.20
N PHE A 48 15.19 -7.40 9.29
CA PHE A 48 15.27 -6.32 10.28
C PHE A 48 14.58 -6.67 11.60
N PRO A 49 15.05 -6.12 12.73
CA PRO A 49 14.33 -6.21 14.01
C PRO A 49 13.01 -5.45 13.95
N VAL A 50 12.01 -5.97 14.66
CA VAL A 50 10.67 -5.39 14.78
C VAL A 50 10.20 -5.49 16.23
N GLU A 51 9.46 -4.51 16.71
CA GLU A 51 8.92 -4.45 18.08
C GLU A 51 7.60 -3.66 18.15
N ALA A 52 6.98 -3.66 19.34
CA ALA A 52 5.78 -2.91 19.71
C ALA A 52 4.67 -2.94 18.65
N PRO A 53 4.15 -4.13 18.27
CA PRO A 53 3.02 -4.20 17.36
C PRO A 53 1.76 -3.59 17.96
N SER A 54 0.98 -2.93 17.11
CA SER A 54 -0.39 -2.49 17.40
C SER A 54 -1.29 -2.89 16.25
N ILE A 55 -2.50 -3.36 16.56
CA ILE A 55 -3.49 -3.76 15.54
C ILE A 55 -4.84 -3.09 15.82
N GLY A 56 -5.52 -2.68 14.76
CA GLY A 56 -6.89 -2.22 14.83
C GLY A 56 -7.40 -1.66 13.51
N HIS A 57 -8.72 -1.61 13.34
CA HIS A 57 -9.39 -0.90 12.23
C HIS A 57 -8.87 -1.26 10.82
N GLY A 58 -8.38 -2.50 10.60
CA GLY A 58 -7.86 -2.94 9.30
C GLY A 58 -6.36 -2.69 9.09
N TYR A 59 -5.65 -2.19 10.10
CA TYR A 59 -4.23 -1.86 10.01
C TYR A 59 -3.42 -2.51 11.13
N VAL A 60 -2.17 -2.81 10.83
CA VAL A 60 -1.15 -3.22 11.81
C VAL A 60 -0.01 -2.21 11.74
N ALA A 61 0.38 -1.61 12.86
CA ALA A 61 1.56 -0.75 12.95
C ALA A 61 2.62 -1.38 13.85
N TRP A 62 3.89 -1.14 13.56
CA TRP A 62 5.01 -1.61 14.36
C TRP A 62 6.22 -0.70 14.19
N GLN A 63 7.13 -0.76 15.15
CA GLN A 63 8.45 -0.13 15.01
C GLN A 63 9.49 -1.14 14.51
N HIS A 64 10.46 -0.69 13.72
CA HIS A 64 11.54 -1.51 13.18
C HIS A 64 12.83 -0.70 13.01
N GLN A 65 13.98 -1.38 12.99
CA GLN A 65 15.27 -0.75 12.70
C GLN A 65 15.69 -1.11 11.28
N GLN A 66 15.48 -0.19 10.35
CA GLN A 66 15.78 -0.42 8.93
C GLN A 66 17.28 -0.56 8.72
N PHE A 67 17.70 -1.44 7.80
CA PHE A 67 19.09 -1.63 7.40
C PHE A 67 20.07 -2.06 8.50
N LEU A 68 19.61 -2.25 9.74
CA LEU A 68 20.46 -2.64 10.84
C LEU A 68 21.15 -3.98 10.60
N VAL A 69 22.46 -3.90 10.36
CA VAL A 69 23.35 -5.06 10.27
C VAL A 69 23.94 -5.33 11.66
N SER A 70 23.32 -6.27 12.40
CA SER A 70 23.64 -6.53 13.82
C SER A 70 25.13 -6.79 14.13
N ASN A 71 25.91 -7.33 13.20
CA ASN A 71 27.34 -7.60 13.41
C ASN A 71 28.27 -6.42 13.05
N ASN A 72 27.74 -5.35 12.45
CA ASN A 72 28.45 -4.12 12.14
C ASN A 72 27.44 -2.95 12.06
N PRO A 73 26.86 -2.54 13.21
CA PRO A 73 25.86 -1.48 13.23
C PRO A 73 26.50 -0.14 12.85
N VAL A 74 25.75 0.64 12.08
CA VAL A 74 26.05 2.06 11.80
C VAL A 74 25.05 2.89 12.59
N ASP A 75 25.47 4.03 13.14
CA ASP A 75 24.62 4.84 14.02
C ASP A 75 23.28 5.25 13.37
N PHE A 76 23.30 5.52 12.05
CA PHE A 76 22.11 5.86 11.26
C PHE A 76 21.08 4.72 11.13
N ASP A 77 21.47 3.46 11.36
CA ASP A 77 20.55 2.31 11.24
C ASP A 77 20.02 1.86 12.62
N LEU A 78 20.36 2.58 13.69
CA LEU A 78 20.01 2.23 15.07
C LEU A 78 18.69 2.84 15.53
N ASP A 79 18.21 3.88 14.85
CA ASP A 79 16.96 4.53 15.16
C ASP A 79 15.78 3.59 14.88
N TRP A 80 14.74 3.76 15.69
CA TRP A 80 13.48 3.07 15.46
C TRP A 80 12.61 3.89 14.50
N GLU A 81 12.13 3.23 13.45
CA GLU A 81 11.16 3.79 12.52
C GLU A 81 9.81 3.11 12.66
N VAL A 82 8.72 3.80 12.31
CA VAL A 82 7.37 3.23 12.35
C VAL A 82 6.84 2.94 10.95
N ARG A 83 6.39 1.71 10.74
CA ARG A 83 5.63 1.31 9.55
C ARG A 83 4.24 0.84 9.92
N TYR A 84 3.36 0.82 8.92
CA TYR A 84 2.07 0.16 9.01
C TYR A 84 1.82 -0.75 7.81
N HIS A 85 0.91 -1.69 8.00
CA HIS A 85 0.42 -2.63 7.01
C HIS A 85 -1.09 -2.50 6.92
N ASP A 86 -1.57 -2.30 5.69
CA ASP A 86 -2.97 -2.38 5.33
C ASP A 86 -3.32 -3.84 5.04
N ILE A 87 -4.23 -4.39 5.84
CA ILE A 87 -4.63 -5.80 5.75
C ILE A 87 -5.46 -6.06 4.50
N GLU A 88 -6.27 -5.09 4.05
CA GLU A 88 -7.13 -5.23 2.87
C GLU A 88 -6.31 -5.20 1.58
N LEU A 89 -5.37 -4.25 1.50
CA LEU A 89 -4.46 -4.13 0.34
C LEU A 89 -3.30 -5.12 0.39
N ASN A 90 -3.03 -5.71 1.55
CA ASN A 90 -1.88 -6.55 1.82
C ASN A 90 -0.55 -5.84 1.46
N GLN A 91 -0.45 -4.57 1.86
CA GLN A 91 0.70 -3.71 1.55
C GLN A 91 1.18 -2.97 2.78
N SER A 92 2.49 -2.75 2.86
CA SER A 92 3.13 -2.01 3.95
C SER A 92 3.65 -0.67 3.46
N TYR A 93 3.51 0.35 4.30
CA TYR A 93 3.87 1.72 4.00
C TYR A 93 4.65 2.34 5.17
N GLN A 94 5.43 3.38 4.85
CA GLN A 94 6.15 4.20 5.82
C GLN A 94 5.23 5.35 6.29
N LEU A 95 5.29 5.69 7.58
CA LEU A 95 4.47 6.77 8.15
C LEU A 95 5.09 8.16 8.02
N HIS A 96 6.41 8.21 7.89
CA HIS A 96 7.20 9.43 7.85
C HIS A 96 8.34 9.28 6.83
N PRO A 97 8.97 10.39 6.40
CA PRO A 97 10.23 10.33 5.69
C PRO A 97 11.35 9.78 6.57
N GLU A 98 12.40 9.25 5.96
CA GLU A 98 13.63 8.86 6.67
C GLU A 98 14.23 10.08 7.40
N ASP A 99 14.50 9.92 8.69
CA ASP A 99 15.11 10.91 9.58
C ASP A 99 16.03 10.25 10.61
N ASP A 100 16.70 11.03 11.45
CA ASP A 100 17.62 10.54 12.49
C ASP A 100 16.96 10.49 13.88
N ILE A 101 15.62 10.35 13.95
CA ILE A 101 14.85 10.54 15.18
C ILE A 101 14.11 9.26 15.54
N ASP A 102 14.25 8.83 16.80
CA ASP A 102 13.58 7.62 17.29
C ASP A 102 12.05 7.76 17.27
N GLN A 103 11.39 6.83 16.60
CA GLN A 103 9.95 6.74 16.45
C GLN A 103 9.45 5.39 16.98
N VAL A 104 8.73 5.44 18.10
CA VAL A 104 8.45 4.26 18.93
C VAL A 104 6.99 4.17 19.35
N GLN A 105 6.59 2.97 19.79
CA GLN A 105 5.29 2.65 20.37
C GLN A 105 4.10 3.14 19.55
N PRO A 106 3.96 2.68 18.29
CA PRO A 106 2.79 3.03 17.50
C PRO A 106 1.51 2.50 18.12
N GLN A 107 0.42 3.25 17.96
CA GLN A 107 -0.92 2.92 18.40
C GLN A 107 -1.90 3.17 17.26
N VAL A 108 -2.57 2.11 16.85
CA VAL A 108 -3.58 2.14 15.78
C VAL A 108 -4.94 2.50 16.37
N MET A 109 -5.56 3.54 15.82
CA MET A 109 -6.86 4.07 16.22
C MET A 109 -7.80 4.09 15.01
N GLU A 110 -9.05 4.48 15.23
CA GLU A 110 -10.00 4.67 14.13
C GLU A 110 -9.49 5.83 13.25
N GLU A 111 -9.21 5.53 11.97
CA GLU A 111 -8.70 6.46 10.95
C GLU A 111 -7.34 7.11 11.25
N HIS A 112 -6.67 6.75 12.35
CA HIS A 112 -5.45 7.41 12.79
C HIS A 112 -4.42 6.41 13.30
N ILE A 113 -3.15 6.74 13.15
CA ILE A 113 -2.03 6.06 13.80
C ILE A 113 -1.25 7.11 14.57
N ALA A 114 -1.07 6.90 15.87
CA ALA A 114 -0.26 7.76 16.73
C ALA A 114 1.02 7.04 17.13
N TRP A 115 2.12 7.78 17.31
CA TRP A 115 3.37 7.23 17.82
C TRP A 115 4.14 8.28 18.61
N LEU A 116 5.16 7.84 19.34
CA LEU A 116 6.06 8.70 20.08
C LEU A 116 7.30 8.99 19.24
N GLN A 117 7.69 10.25 19.18
CA GLN A 117 8.94 10.71 18.61
C GLN A 117 9.84 11.19 19.75
N ILE A 118 11.07 10.70 19.81
CA ILE A 118 12.07 11.05 20.83
C ILE A 118 13.26 11.69 20.11
N ASP A 119 13.48 12.98 20.35
CA ASP A 119 14.59 13.72 19.74
C ASP A 119 15.93 13.53 20.47
N GLU A 120 17.00 14.14 19.94
CA GLU A 120 18.35 14.11 20.51
C GLU A 120 18.42 14.68 21.94
N ASP A 121 17.53 15.61 22.29
CA ASP A 121 17.43 16.21 23.63
C ASP A 121 16.58 15.35 24.59
N ASN A 122 16.13 14.17 24.11
CA ASN A 122 15.28 13.22 24.83
C ASN A 122 13.92 13.85 25.22
N GLU A 123 13.43 14.82 24.43
CA GLU A 123 12.07 15.31 24.52
C GLU A 123 11.13 14.38 23.74
N THR A 124 10.04 13.96 24.38
CA THR A 124 9.06 13.06 23.77
C THR A 124 7.88 13.86 23.23
N GLN A 125 7.61 13.72 21.93
CA GLN A 125 6.48 14.33 21.24
C GLN A 125 5.54 13.24 20.70
N ILE A 126 4.23 13.50 20.75
CA ILE A 126 3.25 12.60 20.13
C ILE A 126 2.98 13.08 18.71
N ARG A 127 3.13 12.17 17.75
CA ARG A 127 2.75 12.39 16.35
C ARG A 127 1.48 11.62 16.04
N ILE A 128 0.67 12.17 15.13
CA ILE A 128 -0.57 11.57 14.67
C ILE A 128 -0.58 11.64 13.15
N PHE A 129 -0.77 10.49 12.52
CA PHE A 129 -1.01 10.36 11.10
C PHE A 129 -2.49 10.01 10.89
N THR A 130 -3.16 10.76 10.02
CA THR A 130 -4.52 10.43 9.59
C THR A 130 -4.42 9.56 8.36
N ILE A 131 -5.04 8.38 8.41
CA ILE A 131 -5.14 7.44 7.30
C ILE A 131 -6.19 7.99 6.33
N GLU A 132 -5.77 8.94 5.49
CA GLU A 132 -6.63 9.41 4.41
C GLU A 132 -6.78 8.31 3.36
N VAL A 133 -8.03 7.95 3.04
CA VAL A 133 -8.33 7.22 1.81
C VAL A 133 -8.10 8.20 0.67
N VAL A 134 -6.86 8.28 0.20
CA VAL A 134 -6.56 8.99 -1.04
C VAL A 134 -7.20 8.19 -2.15
N PHE A 135 -8.42 8.57 -2.54
CA PHE A 135 -8.94 8.22 -3.85
C PHE A 135 -7.91 8.78 -4.83
N GLU A 136 -7.02 7.92 -5.35
CA GLU A 136 -6.28 8.29 -6.54
C GLU A 136 -7.32 8.77 -7.54
N PRO A 137 -7.28 10.03 -8.00
CA PRO A 137 -8.15 10.42 -9.08
C PRO A 137 -7.77 9.49 -10.22
N TYR A 138 -8.67 8.57 -10.60
CA TYR A 138 -8.56 7.71 -11.78
C TYR A 138 -8.53 8.62 -13.01
N SER A 139 -7.40 9.27 -13.18
CA SER A 139 -7.11 10.35 -14.10
C SER A 139 -5.73 10.04 -14.68
N SER A 140 -5.56 8.79 -15.08
CA SER A 140 -4.43 8.35 -15.89
C SER A 140 -4.36 9.21 -17.15
N SER A 141 -3.17 9.73 -17.49
CA SER A 141 -2.96 10.49 -18.74
C SER A 141 -3.42 9.70 -19.96
N THR A 142 -3.35 8.36 -19.92
CA THR A 142 -3.87 7.48 -20.97
C THR A 142 -5.40 7.55 -21.08
N LEU A 143 -6.12 7.54 -19.94
CA LEU A 143 -7.58 7.63 -19.93
C LEU A 143 -8.06 9.03 -20.36
N GLN A 144 -7.37 10.08 -19.93
CA GLN A 144 -7.65 11.45 -20.35
C GLN A 144 -7.50 11.63 -21.87
N VAL A 145 -6.43 11.10 -22.45
CA VAL A 145 -6.21 11.11 -23.91
C VAL A 145 -7.31 10.32 -24.62
N PHE A 146 -7.73 9.18 -24.07
CA PHE A 146 -8.78 8.35 -24.65
C PHE A 146 -10.15 9.05 -24.65
N VAL A 147 -10.52 9.70 -23.54
CA VAL A 147 -11.78 10.46 -23.42
C VAL A 147 -11.83 11.62 -24.42
N LEU A 148 -10.69 12.25 -24.72
CA LEU A 148 -10.61 13.33 -25.72
C LEU A 148 -10.64 12.79 -27.15
N LEU A 149 -9.98 11.67 -27.43
CA LEU A 149 -9.88 11.11 -28.78
C LEU A 149 -11.16 10.41 -29.24
N LEU A 150 -11.86 9.73 -28.33
CA LEU A 150 -13.03 8.90 -28.68
C LEU A 150 -14.17 9.69 -29.36
N PRO A 151 -14.59 10.87 -28.88
CA PRO A 151 -15.60 11.69 -29.57
C PRO A 151 -15.13 12.17 -30.95
N LEU A 152 -13.87 12.56 -31.07
CA LEU A 152 -13.25 13.02 -32.32
C LEU A 152 -13.23 11.91 -33.38
N LEU A 153 -12.90 10.69 -32.95
CA LEU A 153 -12.86 9.51 -33.81
C LEU A 153 -14.28 9.09 -34.23
N LEU A 154 -15.28 9.18 -33.33
CA LEU A 154 -16.68 8.96 -33.67
C LEU A 154 -17.20 9.95 -34.72
N ILE A 155 -16.88 11.25 -34.58
CA ILE A 155 -17.27 12.26 -35.58
C ILE A 155 -16.63 11.95 -36.94
N THR A 156 -15.34 11.61 -36.94
CA THR A 156 -14.62 11.26 -38.17
C THR A 156 -15.21 10.01 -38.83
N TRP A 157 -15.56 9.00 -38.04
CA TRP A 157 -16.19 7.77 -38.50
C TRP A 157 -17.59 8.02 -39.09
N VAL A 158 -18.42 8.84 -38.43
CA VAL A 158 -19.73 9.24 -38.96
C VAL A 158 -19.59 9.98 -40.29
N TYR A 159 -18.63 10.90 -40.39
CA TYR A 159 -18.37 11.65 -41.62
C TYR A 159 -17.92 10.74 -42.78
N GLN A 160 -16.99 9.81 -42.52
CA GLN A 160 -16.56 8.82 -43.51
C GLN A 160 -17.75 7.98 -43.99
N ARG A 161 -18.58 7.49 -43.06
CA ARG A 161 -19.74 6.66 -43.37
C ARG A 161 -20.80 7.39 -44.18
N LEU A 162 -21.02 8.68 -43.93
CA LEU A 162 -21.93 9.52 -44.72
C LEU A 162 -21.42 9.67 -46.15
N LYS A 163 -20.14 10.03 -46.32
CA LYS A 163 -19.50 10.21 -47.64
C LYS A 163 -19.51 8.93 -48.48
N GLU A 164 -19.28 7.77 -47.85
CA GLU A 164 -19.33 6.48 -48.55
C GLU A 164 -20.75 6.10 -48.99
N ASN A 165 -21.77 6.48 -48.22
CA ASN A 165 -23.17 6.24 -48.58
C ASN A 165 -23.68 7.16 -49.70
N GLU A 166 -23.20 8.40 -49.79
CA GLU A 166 -23.52 9.32 -50.89
C GLU A 166 -23.06 8.75 -52.25
N GLY A 167 -21.96 8.00 -52.29
CA GLY A 167 -21.43 7.37 -53.51
C GLY A 167 -22.29 6.24 -54.10
N ARG A 168 -23.27 5.69 -53.36
CA ARG A 168 -24.13 4.59 -53.84
C ARG A 168 -25.46 5.05 -54.46
N ILE A 169 -25.88 6.30 -54.26
CA ILE A 169 -27.20 6.77 -54.74
C ILE A 169 -27.16 7.29 -56.19
N LEU A 170 -25.97 7.47 -56.78
CA LEU A 170 -25.79 8.01 -58.15
C LEU A 170 -25.48 6.95 -59.24
N LYS A 171 -25.87 5.69 -59.07
CA LYS A 171 -25.95 4.75 -60.20
C LYS A 171 -27.40 4.57 -60.64
N ARG A 172 -27.90 5.53 -61.43
CA ARG A 172 -29.11 5.36 -62.23
C ARG A 172 -28.75 4.46 -63.43
N PRO A 173 -29.43 3.32 -63.66
CA PRO A 173 -29.18 2.54 -64.87
C PRO A 173 -29.72 3.34 -66.06
N ILE A 174 -28.85 3.62 -67.02
CA ILE A 174 -29.25 4.16 -68.33
C ILE A 174 -29.88 2.98 -69.08
N PHE A 175 -31.20 3.02 -69.29
CA PHE A 175 -31.87 2.16 -70.26
C PHE A 175 -31.58 2.74 -71.65
N ASN A 176 -30.88 1.96 -72.48
CA ASN A 176 -30.76 2.24 -73.91
C ASN A 176 -32.07 1.83 -74.59
N GLU A 177 -32.79 2.80 -75.15
CA GLU A 177 -33.71 2.56 -76.27
C GLU A 177 -32.89 2.77 -77.56
N GLU A 178 -32.56 1.67 -78.23
CA GLU A 178 -32.20 1.66 -79.66
C GLU A 178 -33.45 1.18 -80.44
N GLU A 179 -33.67 1.79 -81.60
CA GLU A 179 -34.77 1.58 -82.58
C GLU A 179 -35.19 0.13 -82.84
#